data_AF-A0A4Q7FVH2-F1
#
_entry.id   AF-A0A4Q7FVH2-F1
#
_cell.length_a   1.000
_cell.length_b   1.000
_cell.length_c   1.000
_cell.angle_alpha   90.00
_cell.angle_beta   90.00
_cell.angle_gamma   90.00
#
_symmetry.space_group_name_H-M   'P 1'
#
loop_
_entity.id
_entity.type
_entity.pdbx_description
1 polymer ?
#
loop_
_entity_poly.entity_id
_entity_poly.type
_entity_poly.pdbx_seq_one_letter_code
_entity_poly.pdbx_strand_id
1 'polypeptide(L)'
;MRGLTVITLPFPVSVNGLFADGKTRRHKSQRYCDWLIDAGYALNLQRPPKIKGQVILHYLLQEGIDNRRRDLGNYEKCVTDLLVSHGVIEADDGRIVREITLRWSRAGQGIQITIISVQEEDFVPRTSIAS
;
A
#
# COMPACT_ATOMS: atom_id res chain seq x y z
N MET A 1 18.08 5.56 -12.47
CA MET A 1 18.07 5.93 -11.04
C MET A 1 16.78 5.42 -10.43
N ARG A 2 16.82 4.78 -9.25
CA ARG A 2 15.61 4.40 -8.51
C ARG A 2 14.93 5.67 -8.00
N GLY A 3 13.65 5.84 -8.32
CA GLY A 3 12.81 6.92 -7.80
C GLY A 3 12.26 6.53 -6.43
N LEU A 4 12.28 7.47 -5.48
CA LEU A 4 11.75 7.29 -4.14
C LEU A 4 10.57 8.24 -3.95
N THR A 5 9.40 7.70 -3.62
CA THR A 5 8.21 8.49 -3.27
C THR A 5 7.71 8.08 -1.91
N VAL A 6 7.45 9.04 -1.02
CA VAL A 6 6.93 8.80 0.33
C VAL A 6 5.55 9.45 0.45
N ILE A 7 4.59 8.68 0.95
CA ILE A 7 3.19 9.09 1.11
C ILE A 7 2.74 8.75 2.53
N THR A 8 2.02 9.65 3.17
CA THR A 8 1.39 9.42 4.48
C THR A 8 -0.13 9.47 4.37
N LEU A 9 -0.83 8.47 4.90
CA LEU A 9 -2.29 8.37 4.86
C LEU A 9 -2.87 8.12 6.26
N PRO A 10 -4.17 8.38 6.47
CA PRO A 10 -4.88 7.97 7.68
C PRO A 10 -4.80 6.47 7.92
N PHE A 11 -4.95 6.03 9.18
CA PHE A 11 -4.84 4.61 9.54
C PHE A 11 -5.87 3.76 8.75
N PRO A 12 -5.43 2.72 8.01
CA PRO A 12 -6.29 1.98 7.10
C PRO A 12 -7.34 1.12 7.79
N VAL A 13 -8.41 0.82 7.05
CA VAL A 13 -9.37 -0.23 7.39
C VAL A 13 -8.74 -1.58 7.06
N SER A 14 -8.83 -2.53 8.00
CA SER A 14 -8.41 -3.92 7.76
C SER A 14 -9.27 -4.58 6.67
N VAL A 15 -8.71 -5.54 5.94
CA VAL A 15 -9.36 -6.33 4.88
C VAL A 15 -10.69 -6.94 5.34
N ASN A 16 -10.77 -7.35 6.61
CA ASN A 16 -11.97 -7.91 7.23
C ASN A 16 -13.10 -6.89 7.39
N GLY A 17 -12.77 -5.59 7.39
CA GLY A 17 -13.71 -4.48 7.50
C GLY A 17 -14.09 -3.84 6.16
N LEU A 18 -13.61 -4.35 5.02
CA LEU A 18 -13.85 -3.71 3.72
C LEU A 18 -15.28 -3.89 3.21
N PHE A 19 -15.95 -4.98 3.57
CA PHE A 19 -17.28 -5.33 3.06
C PHE A 19 -18.27 -5.51 4.20
N ALA A 20 -19.51 -5.06 3.99
CA ALA A 20 -20.51 -4.92 5.06
C ALA A 20 -21.00 -6.25 5.66
N ASP A 21 -20.98 -7.34 4.91
CA ASP A 21 -21.61 -8.62 5.30
C ASP A 21 -20.62 -9.77 5.50
N GLY A 22 -19.32 -9.55 5.25
CA GLY A 22 -18.26 -10.58 5.32
C GLY A 22 -18.46 -11.81 4.42
N LYS A 23 -19.57 -11.90 3.67
CA LYS A 23 -20.05 -13.08 2.93
C LYS A 23 -20.18 -12.79 1.44
N THR A 24 -20.60 -11.59 1.09
CA THR A 24 -20.74 -11.09 -0.28
C THR A 24 -19.87 -9.85 -0.42
N ARG A 25 -18.71 -9.99 -1.07
CA ARG A 25 -17.77 -8.89 -1.40
C ARG A 25 -18.35 -7.86 -2.41
N ARG A 26 -19.67 -7.67 -2.42
CA ARG A 26 -20.39 -6.79 -3.34
C ARG A 26 -20.46 -5.35 -2.83
N HIS A 27 -20.64 -5.15 -1.52
CA HIS A 27 -20.88 -3.82 -0.96
C HIS A 27 -19.76 -3.42 -0.01
N LYS A 28 -19.06 -2.33 -0.36
CA LYS A 28 -18.09 -1.69 0.54
C LYS A 28 -18.80 -1.30 1.83
N SER A 29 -18.14 -1.51 2.97
CA SER A 29 -18.65 -1.03 4.25
C SER A 29 -18.61 0.50 4.28
N GLN A 30 -19.50 1.11 5.08
CA GLN A 30 -19.50 2.57 5.26
C GLN A 30 -18.12 3.04 5.75
N ARG A 31 -17.54 2.33 6.71
CA ARG A 31 -16.20 2.62 7.25
C ARG A 31 -15.13 2.62 6.17
N TYR A 32 -15.20 1.69 5.21
CA TYR A 32 -14.25 1.68 4.09
C TYR A 32 -14.48 2.87 3.15
N CYS A 33 -15.74 3.20 2.83
CA CYS A 33 -16.08 4.38 2.04
C CYS A 33 -15.57 5.67 2.68
N ASP A 34 -15.78 5.85 3.99
CA ASP A 34 -15.31 7.02 4.74
C ASP A 34 -13.79 7.13 4.68
N TRP A 35 -13.09 6.01 4.90
CA TRP A 35 -11.63 5.99 4.81
C TRP A 35 -11.13 6.31 3.39
N LEU A 36 -11.79 5.83 2.33
CA LEU A 36 -11.42 6.15 0.95
C LEU A 36 -11.52 7.65 0.67
N ILE A 37 -12.51 8.35 1.24
CA ILE A 37 -12.66 9.80 1.10
C ILE A 37 -11.50 10.52 1.79
N ASP A 38 -11.25 10.20 3.06
CA ASP A 38 -10.21 10.86 3.85
C ASP A 38 -8.80 10.59 3.30
N ALA A 39 -8.52 9.32 2.97
CA ALA A 39 -7.24 8.91 2.42
C ALA A 39 -7.03 9.42 1.00
N GLY A 40 -8.07 9.45 0.16
CA GLY A 40 -8.01 10.03 -1.18
C GLY A 40 -7.72 11.53 -1.14
N TYR A 41 -8.31 12.26 -0.19
CA TYR A 41 -8.00 13.67 0.04
C TYR A 41 -6.53 13.87 0.49
N ALA A 42 -6.09 13.12 1.49
CA ALA A 42 -4.71 13.17 1.98
C ALA A 42 -3.68 12.84 0.88
N LEU A 43 -3.98 11.85 0.04
CA LEU A 43 -3.14 11.44 -1.09
C LEU A 43 -3.04 12.57 -2.14
N ASN A 44 -4.17 13.14 -2.54
CA ASN A 44 -4.22 14.19 -3.55
C ASN A 44 -3.50 15.47 -3.10
N LEU A 45 -3.56 15.79 -1.80
CA LEU A 45 -2.85 16.94 -1.22
C LEU A 45 -1.32 16.81 -1.36
N GLN A 46 -0.80 15.59 -1.26
CA GLN A 46 0.64 15.29 -1.39
C GLN A 46 1.13 15.28 -2.84
N ARG A 47 0.22 15.21 -3.83
CA ARG A 47 0.54 15.22 -5.27
C ARG A 47 1.67 14.27 -5.67
N PRO A 48 1.61 12.97 -5.29
CA PRO A 48 2.64 12.02 -5.68
C PRO A 48 2.71 11.88 -7.22
N PRO A 49 3.88 11.60 -7.78
CA PRO A 49 4.01 11.31 -9.21
C PRO A 49 3.27 10.02 -9.56
N LYS A 50 2.88 9.88 -10.83
CA LYS A 50 2.43 8.61 -11.38
C LYS A 50 3.66 7.77 -11.71
N ILE A 51 3.82 6.64 -11.04
CA ILE A 51 4.97 5.76 -11.19
C ILE A 51 4.63 4.68 -12.21
N LYS A 52 5.52 4.49 -13.18
CA LYS A 52 5.39 3.54 -14.28
C LYS A 52 6.35 2.39 -14.08
N GLY A 53 5.92 1.19 -14.46
CA GLY A 53 6.70 -0.03 -14.32
C GLY A 53 6.73 -0.57 -12.91
N GLN A 54 7.74 -1.40 -12.64
CA GLN A 54 7.84 -2.16 -11.41
C GLN A 54 8.11 -1.28 -10.18
N VAL A 55 7.56 -1.69 -9.04
CA VAL A 55 7.70 -1.01 -7.75
C VAL A 55 7.91 -1.98 -6.60
N ILE A 56 8.60 -1.49 -5.57
CA ILE A 56 8.64 -2.08 -4.23
C ILE A 56 7.86 -1.18 -3.28
N LEU A 57 7.03 -1.77 -2.42
CA LEU A 57 6.18 -1.06 -1.48
C LEU A 57 6.59 -1.37 -0.04
N HIS A 58 6.98 -0.35 0.71
CA HIS A 58 7.23 -0.48 2.14
C HIS A 58 6.15 0.25 2.93
N TYR A 59 5.46 -0.48 3.79
CA TYR A 59 4.39 0.01 4.64
C TYR A 59 4.87 0.09 6.10
N LEU A 60 4.79 1.30 6.67
CA LEU A 60 5.03 1.57 8.08
C LEU A 60 3.73 1.98 8.74
N LEU A 61 3.13 1.07 9.52
CA LEU A 61 1.86 1.30 10.19
C LEU A 61 2.09 1.81 11.60
N GLN A 62 1.30 2.80 12.01
CA GLN A 62 1.27 3.25 13.39
C GLN A 62 0.91 2.08 14.33
N GLU A 63 1.77 1.83 15.33
CA GLU A 63 1.48 0.91 16.40
C GLU A 63 0.34 1.47 17.26
N GLY A 64 -0.67 0.63 17.54
CA GLY A 64 -1.75 1.01 18.43
C GLY A 64 -1.22 1.20 19.86
N ILE A 65 -1.73 2.20 20.57
CA ILE A 65 -1.55 2.30 22.02
C ILE A 65 -2.54 1.41 22.79
N ASP A 66 -3.40 0.69 22.09
CA ASP A 66 -4.36 -0.25 22.65
C ASP A 66 -3.83 -1.68 22.66
N ASN A 67 -4.37 -2.53 23.54
CA ASN A 67 -4.02 -3.96 23.59
C ASN A 67 -4.67 -4.79 22.46
N ARG A 68 -5.13 -4.15 21.37
CA ARG A 68 -5.79 -4.87 20.29
C ARG A 68 -4.76 -5.61 19.47
N ARG A 69 -4.93 -6.93 19.37
CA ARG A 69 -4.17 -7.75 18.43
C ARG A 69 -4.62 -7.43 17.02
N ARG A 70 -3.74 -6.82 16.24
CA ARG A 70 -3.98 -6.46 14.83
C ARG A 70 -3.05 -7.29 13.97
N ASP A 71 -3.61 -7.97 12.99
CA ASP A 71 -2.82 -8.64 11.96
C ASP A 71 -2.32 -7.59 10.97
N LEU A 72 -0.99 -7.51 10.84
CA LEU A 72 -0.30 -6.51 10.03
C LEU A 72 -0.66 -6.67 8.54
N GLY A 73 -0.78 -7.91 8.07
CA GLY A 73 -1.06 -8.24 6.67
C GLY A 73 -2.52 -8.03 6.26
N ASN A 74 -3.34 -7.42 7.11
CA ASN A 74 -4.73 -7.10 6.77
C ASN A 74 -4.89 -5.66 6.25
N TYR A 75 -3.85 -4.82 6.26
CA TYR A 75 -3.98 -3.38 6.02
C TYR A 75 -3.38 -2.89 4.70
N GLU A 76 -2.41 -3.62 4.17
CA GLU A 76 -1.76 -3.42 2.87
C GLU A 76 -2.76 -3.37 1.71
N LYS A 77 -3.80 -4.22 1.72
CA LYS A 77 -4.68 -4.38 0.56
C LYS A 77 -5.48 -3.11 0.29
N CYS A 78 -6.06 -2.56 1.34
CA CYS A 78 -6.82 -1.32 1.33
C CYS A 78 -5.99 -0.14 0.79
N VAL A 79 -4.72 -0.08 1.19
CA VAL A 79 -3.80 0.99 0.80
C VAL A 79 -3.32 0.81 -0.63
N THR A 80 -2.98 -0.42 -1.03
CA THR A 80 -2.55 -0.72 -2.41
C THR A 80 -3.67 -0.42 -3.41
N ASP A 81 -4.92 -0.79 -3.09
CA ASP A 81 -6.09 -0.49 -3.92
C ASP A 81 -6.28 1.04 -4.11
N LEU A 82 -6.06 1.84 -3.06
CA LEU A 82 -6.10 3.29 -3.15
C LEU A 82 -5.02 3.83 -4.11
N LEU A 83 -3.78 3.35 -4.00
CA LEU A 83 -2.69 3.76 -4.88
C LEU A 83 -2.97 3.46 -6.35
N VAL A 84 -3.55 2.29 -6.65
CA VAL A 84 -3.96 1.91 -8.01
C VAL A 84 -5.10 2.79 -8.51
N SER A 85 -6.17 2.94 -7.72
CA SER A 85 -7.37 3.71 -8.12
C SER A 85 -7.09 5.20 -8.35
N HIS A 86 -6.11 5.78 -7.64
CA HIS A 86 -5.63 7.15 -7.89
C HIS A 86 -4.54 7.23 -8.96
N GLY A 87 -4.09 6.09 -9.51
CA GLY A 87 -3.09 6.01 -10.58
C GLY A 87 -1.67 6.38 -10.15
N VAL A 88 -1.35 6.22 -8.86
CA VAL A 88 0.01 6.38 -8.33
C VAL A 88 0.90 5.24 -8.81
N ILE A 89 0.37 4.01 -8.82
CA ILE A 89 0.98 2.82 -9.43
C ILE A 89 0.00 2.23 -10.44
N GLU A 90 0.51 1.43 -11.39
CA GLU A 90 -0.30 0.96 -12.53
C GLU A 90 -1.25 -0.20 -12.19
N ALA A 91 -0.82 -1.10 -11.31
CA ALA A 91 -1.58 -2.26 -10.85
C ALA A 91 -0.98 -2.79 -9.54
N ASP A 92 -1.68 -3.71 -8.87
CA ASP A 92 -1.24 -4.40 -7.65
C ASP A 92 -0.71 -5.84 -7.92
N ASP A 93 -0.73 -6.29 -9.18
CA ASP A 93 -0.28 -7.63 -9.55
C ASP A 93 1.25 -7.75 -9.61
N GLY A 94 1.75 -8.99 -9.69
CA GLY A 94 3.18 -9.31 -9.67
C GLY A 94 3.99 -8.79 -10.87
N ARG A 95 3.37 -8.22 -11.90
CA ARG A 95 4.08 -7.53 -12.98
C ARG A 95 4.50 -6.13 -12.57
N ILE A 96 3.75 -5.51 -11.66
CA ILE A 96 4.00 -4.14 -11.17
C ILE A 96 4.57 -4.19 -9.76
N VAL A 97 3.92 -4.85 -8.79
CA VAL A 97 4.38 -4.90 -7.41
C VAL A 97 5.29 -6.12 -7.22
N ARG A 98 6.57 -5.86 -6.96
CA ARG A 98 7.60 -6.92 -6.90
C ARG A 98 7.99 -7.32 -5.48
N GLU A 99 7.79 -6.43 -4.52
CA GLU A 99 8.03 -6.70 -3.11
C GLU A 99 7.09 -5.84 -2.27
N ILE A 100 6.58 -6.44 -1.18
CA ILE A 100 5.84 -5.75 -0.13
C ILE A 100 6.53 -6.04 1.20
N THR A 101 6.94 -4.99 1.90
CA THR A 101 7.40 -5.07 3.29
C THR A 101 6.41 -4.35 4.19
N LEU A 102 5.98 -4.99 5.28
CA LEU A 102 5.15 -4.35 6.31
C LEU A 102 5.87 -4.31 7.65
N ARG A 103 5.74 -3.20 8.38
CA ARG A 103 6.27 -3.04 9.74
C ARG A 103 5.36 -2.15 10.60
N TRP A 104 5.38 -2.37 11.91
CA TRP A 104 4.83 -1.44 12.89
C TRP A 104 5.83 -0.32 13.21
N SER A 105 5.32 0.85 13.56
CA SER A 105 6.10 2.04 13.94
C SER A 105 5.47 2.75 15.13
N ARG A 106 6.30 3.07 16.12
CA ARG A 106 5.90 3.86 17.31
C ARG A 106 5.90 5.37 17.08
N ALA A 107 6.53 5.82 16.00
CA ALA A 107 6.80 7.25 15.76
C ALA A 107 5.92 7.85 14.66
N GLY A 108 5.03 7.08 14.03
CA GLY A 108 4.19 7.52 12.91
C GLY A 108 2.71 7.70 13.27
N GLN A 109 2.00 8.49 12.47
CA GLN A 109 0.55 8.61 12.51
C GLN A 109 -0.06 7.94 11.26
N GLY A 110 -1.05 7.08 11.45
CA GLY A 110 -1.71 6.37 10.35
C GLY A 110 -0.81 5.33 9.69
N ILE A 111 -0.56 5.50 8.39
CA ILE A 111 0.36 4.66 7.62
C ILE A 111 1.26 5.52 6.72
N GLN A 112 2.55 5.19 6.69
CA GLN A 112 3.49 5.74 5.71
C GLN A 112 3.84 4.66 4.68
N ILE A 113 3.80 5.03 3.41
CA ILE A 113 4.13 4.19 2.27
C ILE A 113 5.38 4.78 1.62
N THR A 114 6.42 3.97 1.50
CA THR A 114 7.57 4.27 0.66
C THR A 114 7.47 3.43 -0.60
N ILE A 115 7.39 4.10 -1.75
CA ILE A 115 7.34 3.50 -3.08
C ILE A 115 8.71 3.68 -3.73
N ILE A 116 9.34 2.57 -4.09
CA ILE A 116 10.64 2.56 -4.76
C ILE A 116 10.40 2.06 -6.19
N SER A 117 10.68 2.91 -7.18
CA SER A 117 10.67 2.47 -8.57
C SER A 117 11.92 1.64 -8.85
N VAL A 118 11.74 0.50 -9.50
CA VAL A 118 12.82 -0.43 -9.85
C VAL A 118 12.94 -0.57 -11.36
N GLN A 119 14.13 -0.94 -11.82
CA GLN A 119 14.34 -1.29 -13.22
C GLN A 119 14.17 -2.81 -13.39
N GLU A 120 13.78 -3.27 -14.57
CA GLU A 120 13.53 -4.70 -14.84
C GLU A 120 14.75 -5.59 -14.52
N GLU A 121 15.95 -5.02 -14.69
CA GLU A 121 17.25 -5.62 -14.33
C GLU A 121 17.41 -5.92 -12.83
N ASP A 122 16.66 -5.24 -11.95
CA ASP A 122 16.73 -5.44 -10.50
C ASP A 122 16.14 -6.80 -10.06
N PHE A 123 15.36 -7.47 -10.92
CA PHE A 123 14.65 -8.73 -10.62
C PHE A 123 15.04 -9.93 -11.49
N VAL A 124 16.01 -9.76 -12.40
CA VAL A 124 16.60 -10.91 -13.13
C VAL A 124 17.51 -11.66 -12.15
N PRO A 125 17.29 -12.97 -11.90
CA PRO A 125 18.24 -13.77 -11.14
C PRO A 125 19.61 -13.68 -11.83
N ARG A 126 20.69 -13.39 -11.08
CA ARG A 126 22.07 -13.40 -11.61
C ARG A 126 22.55 -14.81 -11.92
N THR A 127 21.79 -15.56 -12.72
CA THR A 127 22.08 -16.93 -13.12
C THR A 127 21.90 -17.05 -14.63
N SER A 128 22.75 -16.33 -15.38
CA SER A 128 23.03 -16.59 -16.81
C SER A 128 24.40 -16.02 -17.17
N ILE A 129 25.39 -16.24 -16.30
CA ILE A 129 26.81 -16.15 -16.64
C ILE A 129 27.48 -17.34 -15.97
N ALA A 130 27.33 -18.50 -16.59
CA ALA A 130 28.16 -19.67 -16.35
C ALA A 130 28.26 -20.44 -17.67
N SER A 131 29.41 -20.23 -18.32
CA SER A 131 30.10 -21.06 -19.32
C SER A 131 29.43 -21.31 -20.66
#